data_AF-A0AAE1UWK9-F1
#
_entry.id   AF-A0AAE1UWK9-F1
#
_cell.length_a   1.000
_cell.length_b   1.000
_cell.length_c   1.000
_cell.angle_alpha   90.00
_cell.angle_beta   90.00
_cell.angle_gamma   90.00
#
_symmetry.space_group_name_H-M   'P 1'
#
loop_
_entity.id
_entity.type
_entity.pdbx_description
1 polymer ?
#
loop_
_entity_poly.entity_id
_entity_poly.type
_entity_poly.pdbx_seq_one_letter_code
_entity_poly.pdbx_strand_id
1 'polypeptide(L)'
;MLKPREAEEVLMQGELRKKTRGCCSVRRSIYAGEFIEATREPSVTFLVAKFDGILGLGFREISVGNATPVRYNMVKQGLVKEPVFSFWLNRNTEEEKGGEIVFGGVYPNHFRGKHGTVIGRWFDMGDVLIGGEATGYCEGGCSAIADSGTSLLASPTTIIAMINHAIRASGVVSQQCKAVVQQYDQTIMNMLLTEAHRKKVCSQVGLCTFDGTRSVRLGFRPFLPSPSMGIESVVDEKAGKSAGLQDAMCSACEMAVVWMQNQLKFCILNYVNELCERLPSPMGQSAVDCGKLSGMPSVSFTIGGKTFDLSPEELSGRQ
;
A
#
# COMPACT_ATOMS: atom_id res chain seq x y z
N MET A 1 -11.82 -23.73 -24.19
CA MET A 1 -10.91 -24.50 -23.31
C MET A 1 -9.50 -23.96 -23.52
N LEU A 2 -9.05 -23.05 -22.67
CA LEU A 2 -7.67 -22.55 -22.65
C LEU A 2 -7.03 -23.14 -21.38
N LYS A 3 -5.99 -23.96 -21.54
CA LYS A 3 -5.25 -24.57 -20.43
C LYS A 3 -4.60 -23.48 -19.56
N PRO A 4 -4.54 -23.63 -18.23
CA PRO A 4 -3.64 -22.84 -17.39
C PRO A 4 -2.19 -23.16 -17.78
N ARG A 5 -1.35 -22.13 -17.82
CA ARG A 5 0.05 -22.17 -18.27
C ARG A 5 0.93 -22.94 -17.28
N GLU A 6 1.92 -23.64 -17.83
CA GLU A 6 2.91 -24.47 -17.14
C GLU A 6 3.96 -23.58 -16.45
N ALA A 7 4.01 -23.65 -15.11
CA ALA A 7 5.21 -23.36 -14.34
C ALA A 7 5.82 -24.73 -14.00
N GLU A 8 7.08 -24.96 -14.33
CA GLU A 8 7.79 -26.16 -13.94
C GLU A 8 8.36 -25.96 -12.53
N GLU A 9 8.09 -26.89 -11.61
CA GLU A 9 8.72 -26.90 -10.30
C GLU A 9 10.16 -27.37 -10.46
N VAL A 10 11.10 -26.46 -10.24
CA VAL A 10 12.54 -26.76 -10.32
C VAL A 10 13.14 -26.69 -8.92
N LEU A 11 14.11 -27.56 -8.65
CA LEU A 11 14.86 -27.60 -7.39
C LEU A 11 16.17 -26.80 -7.55
N MET A 12 16.34 -25.70 -6.82
CA MET A 12 17.61 -24.97 -6.77
C MET A 12 18.27 -25.04 -5.40
N GLN A 13 19.61 -24.98 -5.41
CA GLN A 13 20.43 -24.73 -4.24
C GLN A 13 20.81 -23.24 -4.22
N GLY A 14 20.37 -22.50 -3.20
CA GLY A 14 20.74 -21.10 -3.00
C GLY A 14 21.91 -20.95 -2.03
N GLU A 15 22.87 -20.08 -2.35
CA GLU A 15 23.98 -19.71 -1.45
C GLU A 15 23.70 -18.38 -0.73
N LEU A 16 23.75 -18.37 0.60
CA LEU A 16 23.85 -17.14 1.38
C LEU A 16 25.34 -16.83 1.65
N ARG A 17 25.79 -15.65 1.24
CA ARG A 17 27.16 -15.15 1.50
C ARG A 17 27.15 -14.06 2.57
N LYS A 18 27.88 -14.28 3.66
CA LYS A 18 28.18 -13.24 4.66
C LYS A 18 29.48 -12.53 4.27
N LYS A 19 29.46 -11.21 4.08
CA LYS A 19 30.67 -10.39 3.85
C LYS A 19 31.16 -9.80 5.18
N THR A 20 31.97 -10.55 5.93
CA THR A 20 32.72 -10.02 7.08
C THR A 20 34.03 -9.41 6.58
N ARG A 21 34.34 -8.18 7.01
CA ARG A 21 35.68 -7.59 6.82
C ARG A 21 36.65 -8.39 7.71
N GLY A 22 37.53 -9.17 7.09
CA GLY A 22 38.52 -10.01 7.76
C GLY A 22 38.08 -11.47 7.90
N CYS A 23 38.67 -12.33 7.08
CA CYS A 23 38.77 -13.80 7.14
C CYS A 23 37.53 -14.63 7.56
N CYS A 24 37.11 -15.54 6.67
CA CYS A 24 35.97 -16.47 6.76
C CYS A 24 34.59 -15.88 6.40
N SER A 25 34.26 -15.88 5.11
CA SER A 25 32.87 -15.86 4.67
C SER A 25 32.24 -17.21 5.03
N VAL A 26 31.40 -17.23 6.07
CA VAL A 26 30.59 -18.42 6.37
C VAL A 26 29.56 -18.58 5.26
N ARG A 27 29.74 -19.61 4.44
CA ARG A 27 28.78 -20.01 3.40
C ARG A 27 27.77 -20.96 4.02
N ARG A 28 26.48 -20.65 3.88
CA ARG A 28 25.39 -21.56 4.25
C ARG A 28 24.55 -21.78 3.00
N SER A 29 24.42 -23.05 2.61
CA SER A 29 23.57 -23.46 1.49
C SER A 29 22.20 -23.87 2.03
N ILE A 30 21.15 -23.42 1.36
CA ILE A 30 19.78 -23.87 1.63
C ILE A 30 19.52 -25.04 0.69
N TYR A 31 19.33 -26.22 1.26
CA TYR A 31 19.08 -27.43 0.49
C TYR A 31 17.57 -27.60 0.27
N ALA A 32 17.15 -27.81 -0.97
CA ALA A 32 15.77 -28.05 -1.37
C ALA A 32 14.77 -26.91 -1.08
N GLY A 33 14.70 -25.94 -1.99
CA GLY A 33 13.58 -25.01 -2.11
C GLY A 33 12.88 -25.19 -3.46
N GLU A 34 11.56 -25.29 -3.44
CA GLU A 34 10.72 -25.17 -4.63
C GLU A 34 10.72 -23.71 -5.08
N PHE A 35 10.93 -23.45 -6.36
CA PHE A 35 10.78 -22.14 -6.96
C PHE A 35 10.11 -22.26 -8.32
N ILE A 36 9.62 -21.14 -8.84
CA ILE A 36 8.97 -21.06 -10.14
C ILE A 36 9.99 -20.60 -11.16
N GLU A 37 10.20 -21.40 -12.20
CA GLU A 37 10.90 -20.94 -13.41
C GLU A 37 9.91 -20.19 -14.32
N ALA A 38 10.18 -18.91 -14.55
CA ALA A 38 9.34 -18.09 -15.41
C ALA A 38 9.68 -18.36 -16.88
N THR A 39 8.77 -19.05 -17.60
CA THR A 39 8.95 -19.35 -19.03
C THR A 39 8.51 -18.21 -19.95
N ARG A 40 7.64 -17.32 -19.46
CA ARG A 40 7.11 -16.15 -20.19
C ARG A 40 6.69 -15.03 -19.23
N GLU A 41 7.31 -13.86 -19.36
CA GLU A 41 6.97 -12.65 -18.60
C GLU A 41 6.61 -11.50 -19.57
N PRO A 42 5.32 -11.24 -19.84
CA PRO A 42 4.90 -10.25 -20.84
C PRO A 42 4.88 -8.81 -20.33
N SER A 43 5.11 -8.56 -19.04
CA SER A 43 4.96 -7.24 -18.44
C SER A 43 6.14 -6.33 -18.78
N VAL A 44 5.82 -5.07 -19.16
CA VAL A 44 6.83 -4.01 -19.36
C VAL A 44 7.68 -3.77 -18.11
N THR A 45 7.16 -4.07 -16.91
CA THR A 45 7.90 -3.97 -15.66
C THR A 45 9.18 -4.82 -15.68
N PHE A 46 9.12 -6.04 -16.22
CA PHE A 46 10.29 -6.93 -16.31
C PHE A 46 11.22 -6.59 -17.47
N LEU A 47 10.75 -5.86 -18.49
CA LEU A 47 11.60 -5.36 -19.57
C LEU A 47 12.56 -4.26 -19.10
N VAL A 48 12.14 -3.45 -18.13
CA VAL A 48 12.95 -2.33 -17.59
C VAL A 48 13.51 -2.62 -16.20
N ALA A 49 13.26 -3.82 -15.66
CA ALA A 49 13.75 -4.22 -14.36
C ALA A 49 15.28 -4.32 -14.36
N LYS A 50 15.89 -3.91 -13.24
CA LYS A 50 17.33 -4.10 -12.98
C LYS A 50 17.63 -5.40 -12.22
N PHE A 51 16.64 -6.29 -12.10
CA PHE A 51 16.71 -7.54 -11.34
C PHE A 51 16.18 -8.70 -12.19
N ASP A 52 16.70 -9.90 -11.94
CA ASP A 52 16.38 -11.10 -12.71
C ASP A 52 15.18 -11.89 -12.17
N GLY A 53 14.81 -11.66 -10.90
CA GLY A 53 13.69 -12.38 -10.27
C GLY A 53 13.30 -11.84 -8.90
N ILE A 54 12.31 -12.48 -8.29
CA ILE A 54 11.72 -12.07 -7.01
C ILE A 54 11.88 -13.19 -5.99
N LEU A 55 12.41 -12.86 -4.81
CA LEU A 55 12.49 -13.76 -3.67
C LEU A 55 11.39 -13.44 -2.65
N GLY A 56 10.29 -14.18 -2.68
CA GLY A 56 9.16 -13.98 -1.75
C GLY A 56 9.51 -14.32 -0.30
N LEU A 57 9.39 -13.34 0.60
CA LEU A 57 9.61 -13.51 2.06
C LEU A 57 8.30 -13.53 2.88
N GLY A 58 7.16 -13.52 2.20
CA GLY A 58 5.84 -13.57 2.81
C GLY A 58 5.54 -14.88 3.53
N PHE A 59 4.34 -14.98 4.10
CA PHE A 59 3.87 -16.23 4.67
C PHE A 59 3.34 -17.18 3.59
N ARG A 60 3.39 -18.49 3.88
CA ARG A 60 3.08 -19.58 2.95
C ARG A 60 1.66 -19.51 2.38
N GLU A 61 0.70 -18.93 3.08
CA GLU A 61 -0.72 -18.91 2.69
C GLU A 61 -0.99 -18.11 1.41
N ILE A 62 -0.05 -17.26 0.98
CA ILE A 62 -0.14 -16.55 -0.32
C ILE A 62 0.81 -17.12 -1.39
N SER A 63 1.49 -18.22 -1.08
CA SER A 63 2.41 -18.86 -2.02
C SER A 63 1.61 -19.62 -3.07
N VAL A 64 1.89 -19.37 -4.35
CA VAL A 64 1.31 -20.14 -5.46
C VAL A 64 1.72 -21.60 -5.30
N GLY A 65 0.76 -22.52 -5.49
CA GLY A 65 1.00 -23.96 -5.28
C GLY A 65 1.24 -24.36 -3.82
N ASN A 66 1.07 -23.43 -2.85
CA ASN A 66 1.39 -23.66 -1.45
C ASN A 66 2.87 -24.05 -1.22
N ALA A 67 3.75 -23.60 -2.12
CA ALA A 67 5.20 -23.84 -2.07
C ALA A 67 5.81 -23.24 -0.80
N THR A 68 6.79 -23.92 -0.22
CA THR A 68 7.38 -23.50 1.06
C THR A 68 8.35 -22.33 0.86
N PRO A 69 8.08 -21.12 1.42
CA PRO A 69 8.97 -19.96 1.20
C PRO A 69 10.37 -20.17 1.79
N VAL A 70 11.38 -19.59 1.16
CA VAL A 70 12.81 -19.80 1.49
C VAL A 70 13.12 -19.60 2.98
N ARG A 71 12.52 -18.58 3.62
CA ARG A 71 12.72 -18.32 5.05
C ARG A 71 12.31 -19.48 5.96
N TYR A 72 11.27 -20.25 5.59
CA TYR A 72 10.82 -21.41 6.36
C TYR A 72 11.86 -22.53 6.28
N ASN A 73 12.43 -22.75 5.09
CA ASN A 73 13.51 -23.72 4.89
C ASN A 73 14.77 -23.34 5.67
N MET A 74 15.14 -22.04 5.71
CA MET A 74 16.28 -21.57 6.52
C MET A 74 16.10 -21.90 8.01
N VAL A 75 14.89 -21.66 8.56
CA VAL A 75 14.57 -21.97 9.96
C VAL A 75 14.58 -23.47 10.20
N LYS A 76 13.89 -24.25 9.35
CA LYS A 76 13.80 -25.71 9.45
C LYS A 76 15.16 -26.40 9.40
N GLN A 77 16.10 -25.87 8.61
CA GLN A 77 17.45 -26.39 8.46
C GLN A 77 18.45 -25.84 9.50
N GLY A 78 18.01 -25.01 10.45
CA GLY A 78 18.89 -24.43 11.47
C GLY A 78 19.94 -23.45 10.90
N LEU A 79 19.67 -22.86 9.73
CA LEU A 79 20.60 -21.97 9.03
C LEU A 79 20.56 -20.54 9.57
N VAL A 80 19.58 -20.20 10.40
CA VAL A 80 19.43 -18.91 11.09
C VAL A 80 19.44 -19.11 12.59
N LYS A 81 20.04 -18.16 13.32
CA LYS A 81 20.12 -18.21 14.79
C LYS A 81 18.77 -17.94 15.44
N GLU A 82 18.05 -16.96 14.91
CA GLU A 82 16.74 -16.53 15.39
C GLU A 82 15.75 -16.55 14.21
N PRO A 83 14.46 -16.85 14.42
CA PRO A 83 13.46 -16.92 13.34
C PRO A 83 12.98 -15.53 12.90
N VAL A 84 13.91 -14.59 12.71
CA VAL A 84 13.67 -13.20 12.33
C VAL A 84 14.51 -12.82 11.13
N PHE A 85 14.06 -11.85 10.36
CA PHE A 85 14.86 -11.16 9.35
C PHE A 85 14.61 -9.66 9.43
N SER A 86 15.57 -8.86 8.98
CA SER A 86 15.47 -7.40 9.00
C SER A 86 15.99 -6.80 7.71
N PHE A 87 15.43 -5.64 7.36
CA PHE A 87 15.84 -4.83 6.23
C PHE A 87 16.38 -3.49 6.74
N TRP A 88 17.49 -3.08 6.17
CA TRP A 88 17.93 -1.70 6.15
C TRP A 88 18.03 -1.28 4.69
N LEU A 89 17.24 -0.28 4.30
CA LEU A 89 17.22 0.23 2.93
C LEU A 89 17.77 1.65 2.96
N ASN A 90 18.89 1.88 2.28
CA ASN A 90 19.49 3.20 2.22
C ASN A 90 18.65 4.09 1.30
N ARG A 91 18.34 5.29 1.76
CA ARG A 91 17.64 6.31 0.96
C ARG A 91 18.63 7.24 0.26
N ASN A 92 19.90 7.25 0.66
CA ASN A 92 20.94 8.03 0.01
C ASN A 92 21.42 7.32 -1.26
N THR A 93 21.02 7.84 -2.43
CA THR A 93 21.36 7.28 -3.74
C THR A 93 22.82 7.50 -4.14
N GLU A 94 23.53 8.40 -3.47
CA GLU A 94 24.95 8.70 -3.73
C GLU A 94 25.88 7.70 -3.04
N GLU A 95 25.37 6.90 -2.10
CA GLU A 95 26.16 5.91 -1.38
C GLU A 95 26.20 4.56 -2.12
N GLU A 96 27.36 3.91 -2.12
CA GLU A 96 27.57 2.61 -2.78
C GLU A 96 26.68 1.49 -2.18
N LYS A 97 26.38 1.58 -0.88
CA LYS A 97 25.55 0.59 -0.19
C LYS A 97 24.08 1.00 -0.23
N GLY A 98 23.33 0.43 -1.18
CA GLY A 98 21.88 0.64 -1.30
C GLY A 98 21.03 0.02 -0.18
N GLY A 99 21.56 -0.97 0.56
CA GLY A 99 20.85 -1.60 1.67
C GLY A 99 21.50 -2.90 2.16
N GLU A 100 20.88 -3.50 3.17
CA GLU A 100 21.26 -4.79 3.74
C GLU A 100 20.02 -5.55 4.20
N ILE A 101 19.98 -6.85 3.92
CA ILE A 101 19.03 -7.80 4.53
C ILE A 101 19.80 -8.74 5.46
N VAL A 102 19.30 -8.92 6.67
CA VAL A 102 19.88 -9.82 7.66
C VAL A 102 18.88 -10.93 7.96
N PHE A 103 19.23 -12.16 7.63
CA PHE A 103 18.51 -13.36 8.08
C PHE A 103 19.10 -13.84 9.42
N GLY A 104 18.25 -14.10 10.40
CA GLY A 104 18.66 -14.64 11.68
C GLY A 104 19.04 -13.63 12.75
N GLY A 105 18.65 -12.37 12.59
CA GLY A 105 18.88 -11.31 13.58
C GLY A 105 18.59 -9.91 13.05
N VAL A 106 19.02 -8.91 13.83
CA VAL A 106 18.95 -7.48 13.50
C VAL A 106 20.33 -6.86 13.70
N TYR A 107 20.74 -5.96 12.81
CA TYR A 107 22.02 -5.25 12.93
C TYR A 107 21.86 -3.92 13.71
N PRO A 108 22.48 -3.77 14.90
CA PRO A 108 22.24 -2.62 15.78
C PRO A 108 22.57 -1.24 15.18
N ASN A 109 23.51 -1.17 14.24
CA ASN A 109 23.93 0.11 13.66
C ASN A 109 22.98 0.61 12.56
N HIS A 110 21.95 -0.16 12.20
CA HIS A 110 21.00 0.17 11.15
C HIS A 110 19.64 0.70 11.66
N PHE A 111 19.50 0.89 12.98
CA PHE A 111 18.31 1.50 13.56
C PHE A 111 18.67 2.33 14.80
N ARG A 112 17.72 3.15 15.26
CA ARG A 112 17.81 3.90 16.53
C ARG A 112 16.60 3.57 17.39
N GLY A 113 16.79 3.58 18.71
CA GLY A 113 15.72 3.32 19.66
C GLY A 113 15.30 1.84 19.73
N LYS A 114 14.00 1.59 19.99
CA LYS A 114 13.44 0.24 20.16
C LYS A 114 12.39 -0.03 19.09
N HIS A 115 12.42 -1.24 18.51
CA HIS A 115 11.38 -1.71 17.59
C HIS A 115 10.00 -1.76 18.27
N GLY A 116 8.97 -1.44 17.49
CA GLY A 116 7.60 -1.83 17.82
C GLY A 116 7.34 -3.26 17.33
N THR A 117 6.41 -3.96 17.96
CA THR A 117 5.97 -5.29 17.53
C THR A 117 4.56 -5.19 16.97
N VAL A 118 4.37 -5.72 15.76
CA VAL A 118 3.06 -5.92 15.14
C VAL A 118 2.92 -7.41 14.78
N ILE A 119 1.70 -7.94 14.82
CA ILE A 119 1.44 -9.37 14.60
C ILE A 119 0.67 -9.55 13.30
N GLY A 120 1.15 -10.45 12.45
CA GLY A 120 0.47 -10.86 11.22
C GLY A 120 1.02 -10.20 9.95
N ARG A 121 0.42 -10.55 8.82
CA ARG A 121 0.71 -9.97 7.49
C ARG A 121 0.17 -8.55 7.37
N TRP A 122 -1.06 -8.38 7.87
CA TRP A 122 -1.76 -7.11 7.96
C TRP A 122 -1.67 -6.67 9.42
N PHE A 123 -1.25 -5.44 9.66
CA PHE A 123 -1.22 -4.88 11.01
C PHE A 123 -2.08 -3.63 11.11
N ASP A 124 -2.60 -3.41 12.32
CA ASP A 124 -3.42 -2.25 12.62
C ASP A 124 -2.57 -0.98 12.62
N MET A 125 -3.02 -0.01 11.85
CA MET A 125 -2.49 1.33 11.73
C MET A 125 -3.58 2.31 12.15
N GLY A 126 -3.20 3.29 12.95
CA GLY A 126 -4.07 4.43 13.30
C GLY A 126 -4.18 5.41 12.14
N ASP A 127 -4.55 6.65 12.47
CA ASP A 127 -4.77 7.65 11.44
C ASP A 127 -3.48 8.10 10.75
N VAL A 128 -3.64 8.62 9.54
CA VAL A 128 -2.60 9.35 8.82
C VAL A 128 -2.73 10.83 9.17
N LEU A 129 -1.60 11.46 9.48
CA LEU A 129 -1.49 12.86 9.85
C LEU A 129 -0.75 13.62 8.74
N ILE A 130 -1.23 14.80 8.38
CA ILE A 130 -0.60 15.70 7.42
C ILE A 130 -0.31 17.01 8.13
N GLY A 131 0.97 17.33 8.34
CA GLY A 131 1.36 18.52 9.11
C GLY A 131 0.87 18.49 10.56
N GLY A 132 0.65 17.30 11.12
CA GLY A 132 0.10 17.09 12.46
C GLY A 132 -1.44 17.08 12.54
N GLU A 133 -2.16 17.38 11.45
CA GLU A 133 -3.62 17.27 11.41
C GLU A 133 -4.07 15.88 10.92
N ALA A 134 -5.05 15.30 11.61
CA ALA A 134 -5.68 14.02 11.24
C ALA A 134 -6.38 14.11 9.87
N THR A 135 -6.35 13.01 9.11
CA THR A 135 -7.13 12.90 7.88
C THR A 135 -8.56 12.43 8.13
N GLY A 136 -8.82 11.82 9.29
CA GLY A 136 -10.14 11.32 9.69
C GLY A 136 -10.56 10.04 8.99
N TYR A 137 -9.90 9.65 7.89
CA TYR A 137 -10.24 8.43 7.14
C TYR A 137 -9.88 7.16 7.92
N CYS A 138 -8.71 7.15 8.57
CA CYS A 138 -8.22 5.99 9.32
C CYS A 138 -8.47 6.12 10.84
N GLU A 139 -9.39 7.00 11.28
CA GLU A 139 -9.78 7.16 12.70
C GLU A 139 -10.30 5.84 13.31
N GLY A 140 -11.06 5.08 12.52
CA GLY A 140 -11.57 3.75 12.92
C GLY A 140 -10.56 2.61 12.81
N GLY A 141 -9.30 2.93 12.50
CA GLY A 141 -8.25 1.97 12.19
C GLY A 141 -8.21 1.58 10.71
N CYS A 142 -7.00 1.51 10.18
CA CYS A 142 -6.68 0.99 8.86
C CYS A 142 -5.77 -0.23 8.98
N SER A 143 -5.75 -1.06 7.95
CA SER A 143 -4.77 -2.15 7.85
C SER A 143 -3.61 -1.73 6.95
N ALA A 144 -2.41 -2.08 7.35
CA ALA A 144 -1.19 -1.81 6.59
C ALA A 144 -0.38 -3.09 6.34
N ILE A 145 0.43 -3.07 5.29
CA ILE A 145 1.43 -4.08 4.95
C ILE A 145 2.79 -3.41 4.83
N ALA A 146 3.82 -4.04 5.41
CA ALA A 146 5.20 -3.73 5.10
C ALA A 146 5.64 -4.59 3.91
N ASP A 147 5.77 -3.98 2.74
CA ASP A 147 6.16 -4.64 1.50
C ASP A 147 7.46 -4.04 0.95
N SER A 148 8.57 -4.76 1.10
CA SER A 148 9.87 -4.33 0.56
C SER A 148 9.97 -4.45 -0.97
N GLY A 149 9.00 -5.09 -1.63
CA GLY A 149 8.90 -5.17 -3.09
C GLY A 149 8.31 -3.93 -3.73
N THR A 150 7.69 -3.04 -2.95
CA THR A 150 7.05 -1.82 -3.45
C THR A 150 7.83 -0.58 -3.00
N SER A 151 8.18 0.28 -3.95
CA SER A 151 8.91 1.52 -3.64
C SER A 151 8.02 2.68 -3.16
N LEU A 152 6.77 2.72 -3.63
CA LEU A 152 5.82 3.80 -3.34
C LEU A 152 4.92 3.44 -2.14
N LEU A 153 4.47 4.46 -1.41
CA LEU A 153 3.41 4.27 -0.43
C LEU A 153 2.05 4.22 -1.13
N ALA A 154 1.35 3.11 -0.98
CA ALA A 154 -0.03 2.96 -1.43
C ALA A 154 -0.99 3.24 -0.26
N SER A 155 -1.98 4.09 -0.49
CA SER A 155 -2.97 4.50 0.51
C SER A 155 -4.31 4.78 -0.19
N PRO A 156 -5.46 4.76 0.51
CA PRO A 156 -6.74 5.12 -0.08
C PRO A 156 -6.71 6.45 -0.82
N THR A 157 -7.38 6.51 -1.97
CA THR A 157 -7.46 7.70 -2.84
C THR A 157 -7.84 8.97 -2.07
N THR A 158 -8.74 8.84 -1.09
CA THR A 158 -9.16 9.93 -0.19
C THR A 158 -7.98 10.57 0.54
N ILE A 159 -7.06 9.76 1.08
CA ILE A 159 -5.88 10.22 1.81
C ILE A 159 -4.83 10.75 0.82
N ILE A 160 -4.57 10.03 -0.28
CA ILE A 160 -3.58 10.45 -1.28
C ILE A 160 -3.94 11.79 -1.91
N ALA A 161 -5.22 12.07 -2.17
CA ALA A 161 -5.66 13.38 -2.66
C ALA A 161 -5.34 14.52 -1.68
N MET A 162 -5.54 14.28 -0.37
CA MET A 162 -5.18 15.24 0.68
C MET A 162 -3.67 15.45 0.77
N ILE A 163 -2.88 14.38 0.68
CA ILE A 163 -1.41 14.47 0.64
C ILE A 163 -0.95 15.25 -0.58
N ASN A 164 -1.44 14.89 -1.78
CA ASN A 164 -1.11 15.56 -3.04
C ASN A 164 -1.44 17.06 -2.98
N HIS A 165 -2.57 17.44 -2.37
CA HIS A 165 -2.92 18.84 -2.16
C HIS A 165 -1.93 19.54 -1.22
N ALA A 166 -1.66 18.94 -0.06
CA ALA A 166 -0.81 19.51 0.97
C ALA A 166 0.65 19.70 0.53
N ILE A 167 1.19 18.73 -0.23
CA ILE A 167 2.56 18.80 -0.78
C ILE A 167 2.62 19.44 -2.17
N ARG A 168 1.47 19.94 -2.68
CA ARG A 168 1.32 20.53 -4.01
C ARG A 168 1.73 19.62 -5.17
N ALA A 169 1.61 18.31 -5.01
CA ALA A 169 1.89 17.35 -6.06
C ALA A 169 0.87 17.43 -7.21
N SER A 170 1.31 17.13 -8.43
CA SER A 170 0.43 17.01 -9.59
C SER A 170 -0.59 15.89 -9.39
N GLY A 171 -1.85 16.12 -9.78
CA GLY A 171 -2.88 15.09 -9.82
C GLY A 171 -3.72 15.17 -11.09
N VAL A 172 -4.74 14.32 -11.15
CA VAL A 172 -5.69 14.25 -12.26
C VAL A 172 -7.02 14.86 -11.81
N VAL A 173 -7.63 15.66 -12.70
CA VAL A 173 -8.95 16.23 -12.48
C VAL A 173 -10.02 15.17 -12.71
N SER A 174 -10.85 14.91 -11.70
CA SER A 174 -12.05 14.07 -11.86
C SER A 174 -13.28 14.93 -12.09
N GLN A 175 -13.87 14.79 -13.28
CA GLN A 175 -15.15 15.44 -13.62
C GLN A 175 -16.29 14.93 -12.73
N GLN A 176 -16.26 13.65 -12.33
CA GLN A 176 -17.26 13.06 -11.44
C GLN A 176 -17.19 13.68 -10.04
N CYS A 177 -15.98 13.81 -9.49
CA CYS A 177 -15.74 14.51 -8.23
C CYS A 177 -16.21 15.96 -8.30
N LYS A 178 -15.82 16.69 -9.34
CA LYS A 178 -16.27 18.08 -9.56
C LYS A 178 -17.80 18.19 -9.63
N ALA A 179 -18.46 17.29 -10.37
CA ALA A 179 -19.91 17.29 -10.50
C ALA A 179 -20.60 17.03 -9.15
N VAL A 180 -20.12 16.05 -8.37
CA VAL A 180 -20.68 15.77 -7.04
C VAL A 180 -20.54 16.97 -6.12
N VAL A 181 -19.36 17.59 -6.08
CA VAL A 181 -19.11 18.76 -5.23
C VAL A 181 -19.96 19.94 -5.68
N GLN A 182 -20.03 20.24 -6.97
CA GLN A 182 -20.79 21.40 -7.47
C GLN A 182 -22.32 21.24 -7.34
N GLN A 183 -22.83 20.02 -7.45
CA GLN A 183 -24.27 19.77 -7.47
C GLN A 183 -24.84 19.44 -6.07
N TYR A 184 -24.03 18.83 -5.20
CA TYR A 184 -24.50 18.29 -3.92
C TYR A 184 -23.77 18.84 -2.70
N ASP A 185 -22.86 19.81 -2.86
CA ASP A 185 -22.12 20.43 -1.75
C ASP A 185 -23.01 20.88 -0.59
N GLN A 186 -23.98 21.76 -0.85
CA GLN A 186 -24.85 22.33 0.17
C GLN A 186 -25.69 21.24 0.84
N THR A 187 -26.17 20.27 0.06
CA THR A 187 -26.96 19.16 0.56
C THR A 187 -26.13 18.27 1.49
N ILE A 188 -24.93 17.89 1.08
CA ILE A 188 -24.00 17.09 1.89
C ILE A 188 -23.64 17.85 3.16
N MET A 189 -23.25 19.12 3.05
CA MET A 189 -22.89 19.97 4.20
C MET A 189 -24.04 20.09 5.21
N ASN A 190 -25.27 20.38 4.75
CA ASN A 190 -26.43 20.48 5.62
C ASN A 190 -26.72 19.15 6.33
N MET A 191 -26.64 18.03 5.62
CA MET A 191 -26.82 16.70 6.22
C MET A 191 -25.77 16.41 7.30
N LEU A 192 -24.50 16.78 7.05
CA LEU A 192 -23.41 16.64 8.02
C LEU A 192 -23.61 17.49 9.28
N LEU A 193 -24.15 18.71 9.14
CA LEU A 193 -24.45 19.60 10.27
C LEU A 193 -25.62 19.11 11.13
N THR A 194 -26.56 18.37 10.54
CA THR A 194 -27.73 17.82 11.24
C THR A 194 -27.49 16.47 11.95
N GLU A 195 -26.24 16.05 12.09
CA GLU A 195 -25.84 14.74 12.67
C GLU A 195 -26.51 13.53 12.00
N ALA A 196 -26.86 13.63 10.71
CA ALA A 196 -27.31 12.48 9.95
C ALA A 196 -26.19 11.43 9.93
N HIS A 197 -26.53 10.15 10.15
CA HIS A 197 -25.55 9.06 10.20
C HIS A 197 -24.54 9.17 9.04
N ARG A 198 -23.28 9.51 9.40
CA ARG A 198 -22.15 9.82 8.51
C ARG A 198 -21.99 8.88 7.30
N LYS A 199 -22.43 7.61 7.45
CA LYS A 199 -22.34 6.54 6.45
C LYS A 199 -23.51 6.49 5.45
N LYS A 200 -24.56 7.28 5.65
CA LYS A 200 -25.79 7.23 4.84
C LYS A 200 -26.01 8.46 3.96
N VAL A 201 -25.13 9.45 4.00
CA VAL A 201 -25.28 10.69 3.21
C VAL A 201 -25.39 10.38 1.71
N CYS A 202 -24.44 9.63 1.15
CA CYS A 202 -24.43 9.36 -0.30
C CYS A 202 -25.58 8.46 -0.78
N SER A 203 -26.15 7.62 0.10
CA SER A 203 -27.36 6.85 -0.22
C SER A 203 -28.63 7.68 -0.08
N GLN A 204 -28.71 8.57 0.90
CA GLN A 204 -29.83 9.51 1.06
C GLN A 204 -29.90 10.53 -0.07
N VAL A 205 -28.75 10.96 -0.58
CA VAL A 205 -28.64 11.82 -1.77
C VAL A 205 -28.94 11.05 -3.08
N GLY A 206 -28.98 9.71 -3.03
CA GLY A 206 -29.31 8.85 -4.17
C GLY A 206 -28.14 8.57 -5.12
N LEU A 207 -26.91 8.95 -4.75
CA LEU A 207 -25.70 8.67 -5.53
C LEU A 207 -25.20 7.23 -5.33
N CYS A 208 -25.46 6.65 -4.16
CA CYS A 208 -25.12 5.27 -3.84
C CYS A 208 -26.39 4.43 -3.66
N THR A 209 -26.39 3.20 -4.18
CA THR A 209 -27.51 2.26 -4.02
C THR A 209 -27.55 1.58 -2.65
N PHE A 210 -26.51 1.73 -1.82
CA PHE A 210 -26.35 1.01 -0.55
C PHE A 210 -25.97 1.95 0.61
N ASP A 211 -26.37 1.60 1.84
CA ASP A 211 -26.33 2.46 3.03
C ASP A 211 -25.08 2.32 3.91
N GLY A 212 -23.97 1.84 3.35
CA GLY A 212 -22.68 1.75 4.04
C GLY A 212 -22.58 0.72 5.19
N THR A 213 -23.59 -0.15 5.38
CA THR A 213 -23.54 -1.25 6.37
C THR A 213 -22.70 -2.44 5.92
N ARG A 214 -22.29 -2.47 4.65
CA ARG A 214 -21.13 -3.25 4.22
C ARG A 214 -19.99 -2.26 4.06
N SER A 215 -18.94 -2.43 4.86
CA SER A 215 -17.60 -2.00 4.49
C SER A 215 -17.40 -2.29 3.01
N VAL A 216 -16.71 -1.38 2.30
CA VAL A 216 -16.23 -1.60 0.94
C VAL A 216 -15.64 -3.01 0.86
N ARG A 217 -16.48 -3.97 0.46
CA ARG A 217 -16.05 -5.28 0.03
C ARG A 217 -15.69 -5.09 -1.42
N LEU A 218 -14.53 -4.48 -1.62
CA LEU A 218 -13.64 -5.01 -2.65
C LEU A 218 -13.44 -6.49 -2.28
N GLY A 219 -14.27 -7.36 -2.85
CA GLY A 219 -13.96 -8.78 -3.02
C GLY A 219 -13.92 -9.75 -1.82
N PHE A 220 -14.59 -9.54 -0.68
CA PHE A 220 -14.62 -10.60 0.37
C PHE A 220 -16.04 -10.99 0.83
N ARG A 221 -16.64 -12.01 0.21
CA ARG A 221 -17.77 -12.75 0.82
C ARG A 221 -17.23 -13.73 1.86
N PRO A 222 -17.86 -13.93 3.04
CA PRO A 222 -17.58 -15.06 3.90
C PRO A 222 -18.21 -16.26 3.22
N PHE A 223 -17.41 -17.05 2.51
CA PHE A 223 -17.86 -18.30 1.93
C PHE A 223 -17.29 -19.43 2.78
N LEU A 224 -18.20 -20.19 3.37
CA LEU A 224 -17.97 -21.53 3.91
C LEU A 224 -17.23 -22.39 2.87
N PRO A 225 -16.46 -23.41 3.33
CA PRO A 225 -15.45 -24.04 2.50
C PRO A 225 -16.11 -24.92 1.44
N SER A 226 -15.69 -24.79 0.19
CA SER A 226 -15.87 -25.81 -0.84
C SER A 226 -14.65 -25.84 -1.77
N PRO A 227 -14.25 -27.04 -2.24
CA PRO A 227 -12.88 -27.33 -2.63
C PRO A 227 -12.67 -26.99 -4.11
N SER A 228 -12.12 -25.81 -4.39
CA SER A 228 -11.44 -25.47 -5.65
C SER A 228 -10.91 -24.04 -5.55
N MET A 229 -9.86 -23.85 -4.75
CA MET A 229 -9.14 -22.57 -4.69
C MET A 229 -8.22 -22.42 -5.90
N GLY A 230 -8.72 -21.77 -6.94
CA GLY A 230 -7.90 -20.95 -7.83
C GLY A 230 -7.70 -19.59 -7.17
N ILE A 231 -6.45 -19.14 -7.02
CA ILE A 231 -6.09 -17.84 -6.46
C ILE A 231 -6.35 -16.76 -7.54
N GLU A 232 -7.06 -15.71 -7.17
CA GLU A 232 -7.26 -14.50 -7.99
C GLU A 232 -6.10 -13.52 -7.69
N SER A 233 -5.32 -13.18 -8.72
CA SER A 233 -4.24 -12.20 -8.69
C SER A 233 -4.79 -10.78 -8.58
N VAL A 234 -4.09 -9.87 -7.88
CA VAL A 234 -4.41 -8.43 -7.81
C VAL A 234 -4.04 -7.69 -9.12
N VAL A 235 -3.66 -8.43 -10.15
CA VAL A 235 -3.49 -8.00 -11.54
C VAL A 235 -3.93 -9.17 -12.42
N ASP A 236 -5.23 -9.28 -12.64
CA ASP A 236 -5.81 -9.64 -13.94
C ASP A 236 -7.30 -9.31 -13.91
N GLU A 237 -7.72 -8.47 -14.86
CA GLU A 237 -9.10 -8.23 -15.19
C GLU A 237 -9.82 -9.55 -15.46
N LYS A 238 -10.88 -9.83 -14.70
CA LYS A 238 -12.02 -10.56 -15.25
C LYS A 238 -13.13 -9.58 -15.57
N ALA A 239 -13.10 -9.19 -16.84
CA ALA A 239 -14.16 -8.55 -17.59
C ALA A 239 -15.56 -9.01 -17.15
N GLY A 240 -16.46 -8.04 -16.94
CA GLY A 240 -17.88 -8.33 -16.93
C GLY A 240 -18.80 -7.46 -16.08
N LYS A 241 -18.37 -6.33 -15.53
CA LYS A 241 -19.30 -5.25 -15.15
C LYS A 241 -18.61 -3.93 -15.44
N SER A 242 -19.15 -3.13 -16.37
CA SER A 242 -18.77 -1.73 -16.43
C SER A 242 -18.89 -1.18 -15.00
N ALA A 243 -17.81 -0.65 -14.43
CA ALA A 243 -17.93 0.28 -13.32
C ALA A 243 -18.79 1.43 -13.86
N GLY A 244 -20.09 1.36 -13.59
CA GLY A 244 -21.05 2.28 -14.19
C GLY A 244 -20.72 3.70 -13.74
N LEU A 245 -21.14 4.69 -14.52
CA LEU A 245 -21.05 6.10 -14.12
C LEU A 245 -21.56 6.33 -12.68
N GLN A 246 -22.58 5.58 -12.27
CA GLN A 246 -23.15 5.62 -10.93
C GLN A 246 -22.19 5.15 -9.82
N ASP A 247 -21.32 4.17 -10.08
CA ASP A 247 -20.35 3.66 -9.11
C ASP A 247 -19.20 4.66 -8.91
N ALA A 248 -18.80 5.33 -9.99
CA ALA A 248 -17.84 6.43 -9.95
C ALA A 248 -18.38 7.65 -9.19
N MET A 249 -19.66 8.01 -9.39
CA MET A 249 -20.32 9.09 -8.65
C MET A 249 -20.51 8.75 -7.18
N CYS A 250 -20.84 7.50 -6.86
CA CYS A 250 -20.94 7.02 -5.48
C CYS A 250 -19.57 7.14 -4.76
N SER A 251 -18.51 6.62 -5.38
CA SER A 251 -17.15 6.71 -4.84
C SER A 251 -16.71 8.17 -4.64
N ALA A 252 -17.01 9.04 -5.62
CA ALA A 252 -16.74 10.47 -5.51
C ALA A 252 -17.49 11.13 -4.34
N CYS A 253 -18.76 10.74 -4.12
CA CYS A 253 -19.53 11.21 -2.98
C CYS A 253 -18.93 10.74 -1.65
N GLU A 254 -18.57 9.47 -1.51
CA GLU A 254 -17.99 8.97 -0.26
C GLU A 254 -16.67 9.68 0.08
N MET A 255 -15.81 9.94 -0.93
CA MET A 255 -14.60 10.76 -0.75
C MET A 255 -14.95 12.19 -0.29
N ALA A 256 -15.89 12.85 -0.97
CA ALA A 256 -16.32 14.21 -0.63
C ALA A 256 -16.87 14.30 0.80
N VAL A 257 -17.67 13.33 1.23
CA VAL A 257 -18.21 13.24 2.59
C VAL A 257 -17.09 13.14 3.62
N VAL A 258 -16.06 12.30 3.38
CA VAL A 258 -14.93 12.20 4.32
C VAL A 258 -14.16 13.53 4.39
N TRP A 259 -13.84 14.15 3.26
CA TRP A 259 -13.14 15.43 3.26
C TRP A 259 -13.96 16.54 3.93
N MET A 260 -15.29 16.53 3.73
CA MET A 260 -16.20 17.49 4.34
C MET A 260 -16.40 17.26 5.84
N GLN A 261 -16.16 16.04 6.33
CA GLN A 261 -16.20 15.72 7.76
C GLN A 261 -14.91 16.11 8.47
N ASN A 262 -13.76 15.99 7.78
CA ASN A 262 -12.47 16.21 8.41
C ASN A 262 -12.20 17.68 8.74
N GLN A 263 -12.74 18.60 7.96
CA GLN A 263 -12.69 20.04 8.25
C GLN A 263 -14.14 20.50 8.40
N LEU A 264 -14.51 21.30 9.38
CA LEU A 264 -15.85 21.91 9.45
C LEU A 264 -15.68 23.43 9.44
N LYS A 265 -15.05 23.95 8.38
CA LYS A 265 -14.70 25.36 8.22
C LYS A 265 -15.49 25.99 7.07
N PHE A 266 -15.69 27.31 7.13
CA PHE A 266 -16.49 28.09 6.16
C PHE A 266 -16.02 27.95 4.69
N CYS A 267 -14.73 27.69 4.45
CA CYS A 267 -14.15 27.60 3.09
C CYS A 267 -13.99 26.16 2.56
N ILE A 268 -14.64 25.18 3.18
CA ILE A 268 -14.42 23.77 2.89
C ILE A 268 -14.77 23.35 1.45
N LEU A 269 -15.74 24.02 0.84
CA LEU A 269 -16.19 23.68 -0.51
C LEU A 269 -15.12 23.97 -1.56
N ASN A 270 -14.39 25.07 -1.41
CA ASN A 270 -13.26 25.36 -2.29
C ASN A 270 -12.13 24.34 -2.08
N TYR A 271 -11.84 23.98 -0.83
CA TYR A 271 -10.84 22.97 -0.50
C TYR A 271 -11.18 21.61 -1.11
N VAL A 272 -12.40 21.10 -0.92
CA VAL A 272 -12.88 19.84 -1.49
C VAL A 272 -12.86 19.87 -3.02
N ASN A 273 -13.23 21.01 -3.61
CA ASN A 273 -13.13 21.21 -5.05
C ASN A 273 -11.66 21.15 -5.55
N GLU A 274 -10.71 21.71 -4.81
CA GLU A 274 -9.28 21.59 -5.12
C GLU A 274 -8.78 20.14 -4.99
N LEU A 275 -9.28 19.36 -4.02
CA LEU A 275 -8.95 17.93 -3.90
C LEU A 275 -9.38 17.13 -5.13
N CYS A 276 -10.51 17.47 -5.76
CA CYS A 276 -10.95 16.85 -7.01
C CYS A 276 -9.98 17.08 -8.19
N GLU A 277 -9.03 18.02 -8.09
CA GLU A 277 -7.97 18.27 -9.07
C GLU A 277 -6.65 17.55 -8.73
N ARG A 278 -6.58 16.94 -7.54
CA ARG A 278 -5.38 16.33 -6.97
C ARG A 278 -5.49 14.82 -6.82
N LEU A 279 -6.45 14.19 -7.50
CA LEU A 279 -6.59 12.73 -7.44
C LEU A 279 -5.34 12.04 -8.02
N PRO A 280 -4.92 10.89 -7.46
CA PRO A 280 -3.80 10.14 -7.99
C PRO A 280 -4.07 9.68 -9.42
N SER A 281 -3.03 9.74 -10.26
CA SER A 281 -3.10 9.16 -11.60
C SER A 281 -3.11 7.62 -11.49
N PRO A 282 -4.03 6.91 -12.17
CA PRO A 282 -4.13 5.45 -12.06
C PRO A 282 -2.88 4.71 -12.59
N MET A 283 -2.03 5.38 -13.37
CA MET A 283 -0.82 4.79 -13.97
C MET A 283 0.43 5.65 -13.76
N GLY A 284 0.36 6.70 -12.94
CA GLY A 284 1.41 7.71 -12.85
C GLY A 284 1.79 8.06 -11.42
N GLN A 285 3.05 8.44 -11.24
CA GLN A 285 3.52 9.04 -9.98
C GLN A 285 3.07 10.51 -9.93
N SER A 286 2.74 11.01 -8.73
CA SER A 286 2.52 12.43 -8.53
C SER A 286 3.88 13.14 -8.50
N ALA A 287 4.06 14.16 -9.34
CA ALA A 287 5.29 14.96 -9.37
C ALA A 287 5.18 16.16 -8.41
N VAL A 288 6.28 16.50 -7.74
CA VAL A 288 6.40 17.65 -6.85
C VAL A 288 7.55 18.56 -7.29
N ASP A 289 7.48 19.85 -6.95
CA ASP A 289 8.56 20.81 -7.20
C ASP A 289 9.66 20.64 -6.13
N CYS A 290 10.83 20.15 -6.55
CA CYS A 290 11.99 19.93 -5.69
C CYS A 290 12.43 21.21 -4.94
N GLY A 291 12.22 22.40 -5.52
CA GLY A 291 12.59 23.67 -4.88
C GLY A 291 11.68 24.06 -3.70
N LYS A 292 10.55 23.37 -3.53
CA LYS A 292 9.54 23.67 -2.50
C LYS A 292 9.44 22.60 -1.41
N LEU A 293 10.30 21.57 -1.42
CA LEU A 293 10.29 20.47 -0.44
C LEU A 293 10.34 20.98 1.01
N SER A 294 11.19 21.97 1.29
CA SER A 294 11.34 22.56 2.64
C SER A 294 10.08 23.24 3.18
N GLY A 295 9.13 23.59 2.32
CA GLY A 295 7.85 24.19 2.69
C GLY A 295 6.69 23.20 2.74
N MET A 296 6.93 21.92 2.46
CA MET A 296 5.90 20.88 2.51
C MET A 296 5.74 20.34 3.93
N PRO A 297 4.53 19.97 4.34
CA PRO A 297 4.30 19.36 5.65
C PRO A 297 4.84 17.92 5.67
N SER A 298 5.28 17.46 6.84
CA SER A 298 5.54 16.05 7.09
C SER A 298 4.24 15.23 7.05
N VAL A 299 4.34 13.98 6.63
CA VAL A 299 3.25 13.01 6.69
C VAL A 299 3.61 11.97 7.74
N SER A 300 2.69 11.70 8.65
CA SER A 300 2.94 10.77 9.75
C SER A 300 1.86 9.70 9.85
N PHE A 301 2.19 8.55 10.40
CA PHE A 301 1.23 7.47 10.65
C PHE A 301 1.47 6.86 12.02
N THR A 302 0.38 6.42 12.66
CA THR A 302 0.45 5.78 13.98
C THR A 302 0.46 4.25 13.84
N ILE A 303 1.47 3.58 14.37
CA ILE A 303 1.55 2.11 14.40
C ILE A 303 1.88 1.68 15.83
N GLY A 304 1.06 0.79 16.40
CA GLY A 304 1.28 0.30 17.76
C GLY A 304 1.37 1.39 18.82
N GLY A 305 0.58 2.47 18.68
CA GLY A 305 0.56 3.62 19.58
C GLY A 305 1.75 4.57 19.47
N LYS A 306 2.65 4.37 18.49
CA LYS A 306 3.75 5.28 18.19
C LYS A 306 3.51 5.98 16.86
N THR A 307 3.86 7.26 16.80
CA THR A 307 3.83 8.04 15.56
C THR A 307 5.18 7.93 14.85
N PHE A 308 5.12 7.67 13.55
CA PHE A 308 6.27 7.64 12.66
C PHE A 308 6.11 8.77 11.65
N ASP A 309 7.03 9.72 11.68
CA ASP A 309 7.03 10.89 10.79
C ASP A 309 7.88 10.59 9.56
N LEU A 310 7.39 10.98 8.39
CA LEU A 310 8.14 11.04 7.15
C LEU A 310 8.31 12.49 6.73
N SER A 311 9.55 12.93 6.57
CA SER A 311 9.85 14.25 6.02
C SER A 311 9.48 14.32 4.52
N PRO A 312 9.28 15.52 3.96
CA PRO A 312 9.06 15.68 2.52
C PRO A 312 10.14 15.04 1.64
N GLU A 313 11.40 15.04 2.11
CA GLU A 313 12.54 14.41 1.43
C GLU A 313 12.50 12.88 1.51
N GLU A 314 11.96 12.31 2.58
CA GLU A 314 11.79 10.85 2.72
C GLU A 314 10.60 10.33 1.92
N LEU A 315 9.55 11.15 1.80
CA LEU A 315 8.33 10.83 1.05
C LEU A 315 8.53 10.95 -0.48
N SER A 316 9.43 11.84 -0.91
CA SER A 316 9.66 12.16 -2.33
C SER A 316 10.90 11.45 -2.88
N GLY A 317 10.76 10.72 -3.99
CA GLY A 317 11.90 10.17 -4.72
C GLY A 317 12.48 11.17 -5.72
N ARG A 318 13.81 11.19 -5.91
CA ARG A 318 14.43 11.84 -7.06
C ARG A 318 14.41 10.87 -8.24
N GLN A 319 13.79 11.28 -9.35
CA GLN A 319 13.88 10.60 -10.64
C GLN A 319 14.98 11.21 -11.50
#